data_AF-A0A536HMD2-F1
#
_entry.id   AF-A0A536HMD2-F1
#
_cell.length_a   1.000
_cell.length_b   1.000
_cell.length_c   1.000
_cell.angle_alpha   90.00
_cell.angle_beta   90.00
_cell.angle_gamma   90.00
#
_symmetry.space_group_name_H-M   'P 1'
#
loop_
_entity.id
_entity.type
_entity.pdbx_description
1 polymer ?
#
loop_
_entity_poly.entity_id
_entity_poly.type
_entity_poly.pdbx_seq_one_letter_code
_entity_poly.pdbx_strand_id
1 'polypeptide(L)'
;MRVVGALICLGVLVAGCGGTQQILRQTRGDKLYEAVSTHSSQVVSVIDSRSHTADRRLPMGVPTSDWSHLYSVASTSLVDTDPQTGATLSTMPLGGAYRLPAATANGVPGGLAPNGMWLVVESIDSSQSHMLIVNTTTSTVRRKIDLDGYFQFDAISNDGDRLYLIQHLNGREYYVRLYDVIGGRLDENIVVDKSDGNQAMVGTRLSGIATADGHMLFSMYVREHESPFIHALSLDGPFAFCLDLPGSGYADSAAELRWSLAITGDGSRIYAANPATGVVAVISTGANSVPSVLRTARFERAISPNAKGSGANAAVVSRDGETLVVGGASGVTWIDTSSLQVRAHALTGWHVSSVGLSPNGQNLYAVGDDGRIAEISMADAAVTSRFDPSAGEPLALMRVAVS
;
A
#
# COMPACT_ATOMS: atom_id res chain seq x y z
N MET A 1 -7.74 86.11 -47.10
CA MET A 1 -6.54 85.75 -46.30
C MET A 1 -7.01 85.12 -45.00
N ARG A 2 -6.53 83.89 -44.73
CA ARG A 2 -6.31 83.23 -43.41
C ARG A 2 -7.51 83.16 -42.45
N VAL A 3 -8.28 82.07 -42.48
CA VAL A 3 -8.08 80.78 -41.75
C VAL A 3 -8.29 80.92 -40.24
N VAL A 4 -9.49 80.49 -39.79
CA VAL A 4 -9.85 80.21 -38.39
C VAL A 4 -9.77 78.69 -38.22
N GLY A 5 -9.04 78.25 -37.19
CA GLY A 5 -8.74 76.84 -36.92
C GLY A 5 -9.94 76.05 -36.43
N ALA A 6 -10.13 74.85 -36.99
CA ALA A 6 -11.07 73.86 -36.51
C ALA A 6 -10.33 72.82 -35.66
N LEU A 7 -10.81 72.61 -34.43
CA LEU A 7 -10.41 71.49 -33.58
C LEU A 7 -10.83 70.16 -34.23
N ILE A 8 -9.88 69.24 -34.37
CA ILE A 8 -10.15 67.83 -34.72
C ILE A 8 -9.87 66.99 -33.48
N CYS A 9 -10.93 66.46 -32.87
CA CYS A 9 -10.85 65.40 -31.86
C CYS A 9 -10.52 64.07 -32.55
N LEU A 10 -9.30 63.58 -32.36
CA LEU A 10 -8.89 62.26 -32.84
C LEU A 10 -9.30 61.20 -31.79
N GLY A 11 -10.40 60.49 -32.07
CA GLY A 11 -10.78 59.30 -31.32
C GLY A 11 -9.87 58.13 -31.67
N VAL A 12 -9.15 57.60 -30.69
CA VAL A 12 -8.36 56.38 -30.84
C VAL A 12 -9.29 55.18 -30.68
N LEU A 13 -9.57 54.49 -31.78
CA LEU A 13 -10.16 53.15 -31.79
C LEU A 13 -9.06 52.14 -31.42
N VAL A 14 -9.04 51.69 -30.16
CA VAL A 14 -8.25 50.52 -29.76
C VAL A 14 -9.08 49.29 -30.13
N ALA A 15 -8.69 48.62 -31.21
CA ALA A 15 -9.16 47.28 -31.54
C ALA A 15 -8.59 46.29 -30.50
N GLY A 16 -9.38 45.98 -29.47
CA GLY A 16 -9.07 44.92 -28.52
C GLY A 16 -9.26 43.57 -29.18
N CYS A 17 -8.19 42.98 -29.70
CA CYS A 17 -8.16 41.54 -29.97
C CYS A 17 -8.28 40.83 -28.62
N GLY A 18 -9.48 40.31 -28.32
CA GLY A 18 -9.71 39.37 -27.24
C GLY A 18 -8.88 38.11 -27.49
N GLY A 19 -7.65 38.12 -27.01
CA GLY A 19 -6.92 36.90 -26.75
C GLY A 19 -7.66 36.20 -25.63
N THR A 20 -8.45 35.20 -25.98
CA THR A 20 -8.87 34.15 -25.06
C THR A 20 -7.59 33.56 -24.51
N GLN A 21 -7.09 34.09 -23.40
CA GLN A 21 -6.27 33.33 -22.47
C GLN A 21 -7.19 32.23 -21.96
N GLN A 22 -7.33 31.20 -22.79
CA GLN A 22 -7.45 29.85 -22.31
C GLN A 22 -6.28 29.72 -21.35
N ILE A 23 -6.57 29.93 -20.06
CA ILE A 23 -5.71 29.46 -18.99
C ILE A 23 -5.59 27.98 -19.34
N LEU A 24 -4.50 27.63 -20.01
CA LEU A 24 -4.02 26.27 -20.07
C LEU A 24 -3.91 25.90 -18.61
N ARG A 25 -4.96 25.26 -18.07
CA ARG A 25 -4.77 24.30 -16.99
C ARG A 25 -3.75 23.37 -17.58
N GLN A 26 -2.46 23.63 -17.34
CA GLN A 26 -1.45 22.62 -17.45
C GLN A 26 -1.98 21.51 -16.57
N THR A 27 -2.56 20.48 -17.19
CA THR A 27 -2.88 19.25 -16.48
C THR A 27 -1.53 18.79 -15.96
N ARG A 28 -1.29 19.04 -14.68
CA ARG A 28 -0.13 18.48 -14.00
C ARG A 28 -0.27 16.98 -14.17
N GLY A 29 0.73 16.35 -14.77
CA GLY A 29 0.81 14.90 -14.72
C GLY A 29 0.95 14.48 -13.26
N ASP A 30 0.71 13.21 -13.00
CA ASP A 30 1.04 12.58 -11.74
C ASP A 30 2.42 11.92 -11.80
N LYS A 31 3.06 11.82 -10.63
CA LYS A 31 4.23 10.98 -10.35
C LYS A 31 3.78 9.66 -9.72
N LEU A 32 4.18 8.55 -10.33
CA LEU A 32 3.92 7.21 -9.85
C LEU A 32 5.18 6.69 -9.17
N TYR A 33 5.07 6.28 -7.91
CA TYR A 33 6.14 5.66 -7.14
C TYR A 33 5.92 4.15 -7.16
N GLU A 34 6.65 3.47 -8.02
CA GLU A 34 6.49 2.04 -8.29
C GLU A 34 7.68 1.26 -7.73
N ALA A 35 7.41 0.35 -6.79
CA ALA A 35 8.37 -0.65 -6.37
C ALA A 35 8.58 -1.63 -7.52
N VAL A 36 9.82 -1.77 -7.99
CA VAL A 36 10.19 -2.66 -9.09
C VAL A 36 11.41 -3.51 -8.73
N SER A 37 11.43 -4.72 -9.25
CA SER A 37 12.61 -5.59 -9.25
C SER A 37 13.37 -5.42 -10.56
N THR A 38 14.69 -5.28 -10.45
CA THR A 38 15.61 -5.26 -11.59
C THR A 38 16.52 -6.49 -11.52
N HIS A 39 17.31 -6.74 -12.56
CA HIS A 39 18.27 -7.87 -12.60
C HIS A 39 19.26 -7.91 -11.41
N SER A 40 19.46 -6.80 -10.68
CA SER A 40 20.50 -6.69 -9.65
C SER A 40 20.00 -6.20 -8.29
N SER A 41 18.81 -5.61 -8.21
CA SER A 41 18.30 -4.99 -6.99
C SER A 41 16.81 -4.64 -7.12
N GLN A 42 16.17 -4.38 -5.98
CA GLN A 42 14.85 -3.76 -5.92
C GLN A 42 15.00 -2.26 -5.68
N VAL A 43 14.18 -1.44 -6.34
CA VAL A 43 14.17 0.03 -6.23
C VAL A 43 12.75 0.58 -6.28
N VAL A 44 12.58 1.86 -5.93
CA VAL A 44 11.36 2.60 -6.23
C VAL A 44 11.61 3.49 -7.44
N SER A 45 10.96 3.17 -8.56
CA SER A 45 10.97 3.98 -9.79
C SER A 45 9.96 5.13 -9.65
N VAL A 46 10.38 6.35 -9.94
CA VAL A 46 9.50 7.52 -9.96
C VAL A 46 9.20 7.88 -11.41
N ILE A 47 7.98 7.56 -11.85
CA ILE A 47 7.55 7.66 -13.25
C ILE A 47 6.65 8.87 -13.42
N ASP A 48 6.90 9.67 -14.45
CA ASP A 48 6.03 10.79 -14.82
C ASP A 48 4.99 10.34 -15.84
N SER A 49 3.70 10.45 -15.49
CA SER A 49 2.58 10.06 -16.34
C SER A 49 2.44 10.87 -17.64
N ARG A 50 3.11 12.03 -17.76
CA ARG A 50 3.07 12.85 -18.97
C ARG A 50 4.19 12.48 -19.95
N SER A 51 5.42 12.31 -19.44
CA SER A 51 6.53 11.88 -20.30
C SER A 51 6.56 10.36 -20.51
N HIS A 52 5.85 9.60 -19.66
CA HIS A 52 5.84 8.14 -19.61
C HIS A 52 7.21 7.52 -19.29
N THR A 53 8.12 8.30 -18.70
CA THR A 53 9.48 7.86 -18.36
C THR A 53 9.71 7.86 -16.86
N ALA A 54 10.61 6.98 -16.39
CA ALA A 54 11.16 7.06 -15.05
C ALA A 54 12.15 8.23 -14.95
N ASP A 55 11.83 9.24 -14.14
CA ASP A 55 12.68 10.43 -13.96
C ASP A 55 13.74 10.19 -12.87
N ARG A 56 13.44 9.29 -11.91
CA ARG A 56 14.32 8.97 -10.78
C ARG A 56 14.18 7.52 -10.34
N ARG A 57 15.21 7.03 -9.65
CA ARG A 57 15.19 5.75 -8.92
C ARG A 57 15.62 6.03 -7.48
N LEU A 58 14.80 5.61 -6.53
CA LEU A 58 15.05 5.72 -5.10
C LEU A 58 15.42 4.32 -4.54
N PRO A 59 16.10 4.25 -3.39
CA PRO A 59 16.31 2.98 -2.69
C PRO A 59 14.97 2.28 -2.39
N MET A 60 14.95 0.94 -2.41
CA MET A 60 13.82 0.20 -1.87
C MET A 60 13.75 0.43 -0.36
N GLY A 61 12.59 0.86 0.13
CA GLY A 61 12.44 1.32 1.50
C GLY A 61 10.99 1.49 1.93
N VAL A 62 10.81 1.93 3.17
CA VAL A 62 9.50 2.16 3.79
C VAL A 62 9.24 3.67 3.88
N PRO A 63 8.23 4.19 3.17
CA PRO A 63 7.87 5.59 3.27
C PRO A 63 7.07 5.87 4.55
N THR A 64 7.20 7.08 5.10
CA THR A 64 6.19 7.60 6.03
C THR A 64 4.85 7.80 5.34
N SER A 65 3.75 7.83 6.09
CA SER A 65 2.40 7.94 5.53
C SER A 65 2.19 9.23 4.72
N ASP A 66 2.85 10.32 5.11
CA ASP A 66 2.90 11.60 4.40
C ASP A 66 3.95 11.64 3.27
N TRP A 67 4.78 10.59 3.15
CA TRP A 67 5.88 10.46 2.20
C TRP A 67 6.89 11.63 2.25
N SER A 68 7.11 12.19 3.44
CA SER A 68 8.20 13.14 3.66
C SER A 68 9.55 12.43 3.83
N HIS A 69 9.54 11.15 4.23
CA HIS A 69 10.73 10.32 4.41
C HIS A 69 10.56 8.96 3.72
N LEU A 70 11.66 8.42 3.19
CA LEU A 70 11.78 7.04 2.71
C LEU A 70 13.00 6.40 3.38
N TYR A 71 12.73 5.49 4.33
CA TYR A 71 13.75 4.79 5.08
C TYR A 71 14.20 3.52 4.35
N SER A 72 15.50 3.36 4.14
CA SER A 72 16.11 2.20 3.51
C SER A 72 17.33 1.73 4.29
N VAL A 73 17.73 0.47 4.12
CA VAL A 73 18.98 -0.02 4.69
C VAL A 73 20.00 -0.22 3.59
N ALA A 74 21.14 0.44 3.72
CA ALA A 74 22.28 0.33 2.82
C ALA A 74 23.50 -0.17 3.60
N SER A 75 23.98 -1.37 3.27
CA SER A 75 25.05 -2.05 4.00
C SER A 75 24.70 -2.20 5.50
N THR A 76 25.36 -1.46 6.40
CA THR A 76 25.14 -1.47 7.85
C THR A 76 24.56 -0.16 8.38
N SER A 77 23.91 0.62 7.52
CA SER A 77 23.33 1.93 7.87
C SER A 77 21.87 2.04 7.47
N LEU A 78 21.09 2.72 8.30
CA LEU A 78 19.78 3.23 7.97
C LEU A 78 19.94 4.56 7.24
N VAL A 79 19.32 4.69 6.08
CA VAL A 79 19.37 5.88 5.23
C VAL A 79 17.96 6.45 5.12
N ASP A 80 17.81 7.73 5.44
CA ASP A 80 16.61 8.51 5.22
C ASP A 80 16.76 9.30 3.91
N THR A 81 15.81 9.14 3.00
CA THR A 81 15.80 9.76 1.67
C THR A 81 14.55 10.62 1.50
N ASP A 82 14.71 11.86 1.04
CA ASP A 82 13.60 12.68 0.57
C ASP A 82 13.01 12.04 -0.71
N PRO A 83 11.75 11.55 -0.68
CA PRO A 83 11.17 10.86 -1.83
C PRO A 83 10.94 11.79 -3.03
N GLN A 84 10.79 13.10 -2.79
CA GLN A 84 10.52 14.08 -3.83
C GLN A 84 11.78 14.46 -4.60
N THR A 85 12.95 14.51 -3.95
CA THR A 85 14.20 14.94 -4.59
C THR A 85 15.19 13.79 -4.82
N GLY A 86 15.09 12.72 -4.04
CA GLY A 86 16.08 11.64 -3.96
C GLY A 86 17.31 11.99 -3.12
N ALA A 87 17.31 13.14 -2.43
CA ALA A 87 18.42 13.54 -1.56
C ALA A 87 18.43 12.71 -0.27
N THR A 88 19.62 12.28 0.15
CA THR A 88 19.79 11.70 1.49
C THR A 88 19.66 12.79 2.54
N LEU A 89 18.71 12.63 3.45
CA LEU A 89 18.44 13.55 4.56
C LEU A 89 19.27 13.20 5.79
N SER A 90 19.42 11.90 6.08
CA SER A 90 20.18 11.40 7.23
C SER A 90 20.76 10.02 6.94
N THR A 91 21.85 9.68 7.63
CA THR A 91 22.44 8.34 7.63
C THR A 91 22.86 7.98 9.03
N MET A 92 22.38 6.85 9.52
CA MET A 92 22.60 6.37 10.88
C MET A 92 23.23 4.97 10.85
N PRO A 93 24.40 4.75 11.50
CA PRO A 93 24.98 3.43 11.59
C PRO A 93 24.13 2.51 12.49
N LEU A 94 23.86 1.30 12.02
CA LEU A 94 23.10 0.28 12.74
C LEU A 94 23.97 -0.60 13.65
N GLY A 95 25.30 -0.54 13.49
CA GLY A 95 26.24 -1.35 14.27
C GLY A 95 26.22 -2.85 13.92
N GLY A 96 25.60 -3.23 12.81
CA GLY A 96 25.50 -4.60 12.33
C GLY A 96 24.76 -4.67 10.99
N ALA A 97 24.70 -5.87 10.41
CA ALA A 97 23.89 -6.14 9.23
C ALA A 97 22.44 -6.38 9.68
N TYR A 98 21.56 -5.44 9.37
CA TYR A 98 20.11 -5.55 9.57
C TYR A 98 19.41 -5.37 8.23
N ARG A 99 18.14 -5.74 8.17
CA ARG A 99 17.24 -5.47 7.05
C ARG A 99 15.95 -4.81 7.54
N LEU A 100 15.24 -4.16 6.63
CA LEU A 100 13.84 -3.84 6.87
C LEU A 100 13.03 -5.16 6.84
N PRO A 101 12.10 -5.38 7.77
CA PRO A 101 11.18 -6.51 7.72
C PRO A 101 10.35 -6.54 6.44
N ALA A 102 9.88 -7.71 6.01
CA ALA A 102 8.93 -7.80 4.89
C ALA A 102 7.51 -7.41 5.36
N ALA A 103 6.84 -6.49 4.67
CA ALA A 103 5.44 -6.15 4.93
C ALA A 103 4.47 -6.98 4.08
N THR A 104 4.93 -7.46 2.93
CA THR A 104 4.10 -8.08 1.91
C THR A 104 4.78 -9.31 1.32
N ALA A 105 3.99 -10.25 0.80
CA ALA A 105 4.51 -11.47 0.18
C ALA A 105 5.35 -11.23 -1.09
N ASN A 106 5.15 -10.08 -1.76
CA ASN A 106 5.90 -9.67 -2.95
C ASN A 106 7.17 -8.85 -2.62
N GLY A 107 7.55 -8.74 -1.34
CA GLY A 107 8.84 -8.20 -0.93
C GLY A 107 8.91 -6.67 -0.77
N VAL A 108 7.78 -5.97 -0.67
CA VAL A 108 7.78 -4.56 -0.23
C VAL A 108 8.09 -4.54 1.27
N PRO A 109 9.09 -3.76 1.71
CA PRO A 109 9.50 -3.74 3.11
C PRO A 109 8.49 -3.01 4.01
N GLY A 110 8.59 -3.27 5.31
CA GLY A 110 7.86 -2.62 6.40
C GLY A 110 8.76 -2.36 7.60
N GLY A 111 8.17 -2.30 8.80
CA GLY A 111 8.88 -2.02 10.06
C GLY A 111 8.52 -0.67 10.68
N LEU A 112 7.81 0.20 9.96
CA LEU A 112 7.47 1.54 10.44
C LEU A 112 6.14 1.54 11.22
N ALA A 113 6.09 2.24 12.34
CA ALA A 113 4.85 2.57 13.04
C ALA A 113 3.92 3.41 12.13
N PRO A 114 2.59 3.31 12.28
CA PRO A 114 1.64 4.11 11.48
C PRO A 114 1.91 5.63 11.51
N ASN A 115 2.36 6.16 12.65
CA ASN A 115 2.73 7.58 12.79
C ASN A 115 4.13 7.95 12.27
N GLY A 116 4.90 6.98 11.78
CA GLY A 116 6.24 7.20 11.23
C GLY A 116 7.35 7.44 12.25
N MET A 117 7.06 7.46 13.56
CA MET A 117 8.03 7.85 14.60
C MET A 117 8.98 6.73 15.02
N TRP A 118 8.59 5.47 14.79
CA TRP A 118 9.35 4.29 15.18
C TRP A 118 9.55 3.38 14.00
N LEU A 119 10.80 2.99 13.76
CA LEU A 119 11.17 2.04 12.74
C LEU A 119 11.85 0.83 13.38
N VAL A 120 11.42 -0.37 13.00
CA VAL A 120 12.06 -1.62 13.39
C VAL A 120 12.87 -2.15 12.22
N VAL A 121 14.14 -2.46 12.48
CA VAL A 121 14.98 -3.26 11.58
C VAL A 121 15.32 -4.57 12.28
N GLU A 122 15.45 -5.65 11.50
CA GLU A 122 15.68 -7.00 12.02
C GLU A 122 16.91 -7.66 11.41
N SER A 123 17.54 -8.55 12.17
CA SER A 123 18.56 -9.50 11.71
C SER A 123 18.21 -10.84 12.33
N ILE A 124 18.16 -11.87 11.51
CA ILE A 124 17.73 -13.20 11.96
C ILE A 124 18.80 -14.19 11.51
N ASP A 125 19.32 -14.95 12.45
CA ASP A 125 20.21 -16.08 12.20
C ASP A 125 19.48 -17.42 12.40
N SER A 126 20.22 -18.54 12.41
CA SER A 126 19.62 -19.88 12.50
C SER A 126 18.88 -20.16 13.82
N SER A 127 19.12 -19.39 14.87
CA SER A 127 18.64 -19.67 16.23
C SER A 127 18.22 -18.44 17.03
N GLN A 128 18.55 -17.23 16.57
CA GLN A 128 18.27 -15.99 17.27
C GLN A 128 17.71 -14.94 16.32
N SER A 129 16.93 -14.04 16.90
CA SER A 129 16.34 -12.89 16.22
C SER A 129 16.74 -11.62 16.95
N HIS A 130 17.31 -10.69 16.20
CA HIS A 130 17.82 -9.42 16.68
C HIS A 130 17.01 -8.29 16.05
N MET A 131 16.65 -7.30 16.85
CA MET A 131 15.90 -6.14 16.37
C MET A 131 16.44 -4.85 16.97
N LEU A 132 16.37 -3.78 16.19
CA LEU A 132 16.56 -2.42 16.67
C LEU A 132 15.26 -1.66 16.50
N ILE A 133 14.82 -0.99 17.57
CA ILE A 133 13.78 0.03 17.51
C ILE A 133 14.49 1.38 17.40
N VAL A 134 14.27 2.06 16.28
CA VAL A 134 14.86 3.35 15.94
C VAL A 134 13.80 4.44 16.10
N ASN A 135 14.15 5.52 16.81
CA ASN A 135 13.41 6.76 16.76
C ASN A 135 13.80 7.49 15.47
N THR A 136 12.85 7.66 14.56
CA THR A 136 13.10 8.25 13.24
C THR A 136 13.35 9.75 13.32
N THR A 137 12.69 10.44 14.25
CA THR A 137 12.82 11.89 14.45
C THR A 137 14.21 12.29 14.96
N THR A 138 14.79 11.49 15.84
CA THR A 138 16.12 11.75 16.41
C THR A 138 17.24 10.96 15.75
N SER A 139 16.93 10.03 14.84
CA SER A 139 17.90 9.11 14.22
C SER A 139 18.76 8.38 15.28
N THR A 140 18.10 7.80 16.29
CA THR A 140 18.78 7.07 17.39
C THR A 140 18.12 5.74 17.69
N VAL A 141 18.92 4.74 18.06
CA VAL A 141 18.40 3.46 18.60
C VAL A 141 17.79 3.71 19.97
N ARG A 142 16.48 3.45 20.10
CA ARG A 142 15.77 3.43 21.38
C ARG A 142 16.02 2.12 22.13
N ARG A 143 16.00 1.00 21.42
CA ARG A 143 16.14 -0.34 22.02
C ARG A 143 16.84 -1.29 21.07
N LYS A 144 17.75 -2.09 21.62
CA LYS A 144 18.22 -3.34 21.03
C LYS A 144 17.51 -4.51 21.70
N ILE A 145 17.05 -5.46 20.92
CA ILE A 145 16.30 -6.63 21.35
C ILE A 145 17.00 -7.86 20.77
N ASP A 146 17.33 -8.82 21.64
CA ASP A 146 17.92 -10.10 21.28
C ASP A 146 16.98 -11.19 21.84
N LEU A 147 16.47 -12.07 20.98
CA LEU A 147 15.53 -13.13 21.34
C LEU A 147 16.03 -14.49 20.85
N ASP A 148 15.92 -15.50 21.71
CA ASP A 148 16.19 -16.89 21.34
C ASP A 148 15.01 -17.48 20.58
N GLY A 149 15.26 -17.93 19.34
CA GLY A 149 14.27 -18.47 18.42
C GLY A 149 14.06 -17.59 17.19
N TYR A 150 13.12 -18.01 16.35
CA TYR A 150 12.80 -17.32 15.10
C TYR A 150 11.58 -16.40 15.29
N PHE A 151 11.85 -15.10 15.37
CA PHE A 151 10.88 -14.02 15.51
C PHE A 151 11.00 -13.06 14.34
N GLN A 152 9.87 -12.72 13.74
CA GLN A 152 9.77 -11.69 12.71
C GLN A 152 8.92 -10.52 13.21
N PHE A 153 9.21 -9.32 12.73
CA PHE A 153 8.36 -8.17 12.99
C PHE A 153 6.94 -8.37 12.43
N ASP A 154 5.92 -8.02 13.22
CA ASP A 154 4.54 -7.90 12.76
C ASP A 154 4.11 -6.42 12.70
N ALA A 155 4.23 -5.72 13.85
CA ALA A 155 3.86 -4.32 13.99
C ALA A 155 4.57 -3.64 15.16
N ILE A 156 4.58 -2.32 15.18
CA ILE A 156 4.95 -1.51 16.35
C ILE A 156 3.90 -0.42 16.56
N SER A 157 3.54 -0.20 17.82
CA SER A 157 2.60 0.83 18.26
C SER A 157 3.12 2.25 18.05
N ASN A 158 2.21 3.21 17.96
CA ASN A 158 2.53 4.63 17.76
C ASN A 158 3.33 5.26 18.92
N ASP A 159 3.16 4.77 20.16
CA ASP A 159 3.98 5.17 21.31
C ASP A 159 5.36 4.47 21.33
N GLY A 160 5.53 3.42 20.52
CA GLY A 160 6.74 2.62 20.43
C GLY A 160 6.98 1.73 21.64
N ASP A 161 5.97 1.55 22.50
CA ASP A 161 6.06 0.80 23.76
C ASP A 161 5.70 -0.67 23.60
N ARG A 162 4.97 -0.99 22.52
CA ARG A 162 4.51 -2.34 22.18
C ARG A 162 5.04 -2.74 20.81
N LEU A 163 5.88 -3.78 20.78
CA LEU A 163 6.37 -4.42 19.57
C LEU A 163 5.70 -5.79 19.43
N TYR A 164 5.00 -6.00 18.31
CA TYR A 164 4.30 -7.23 17.99
C TYR A 164 5.17 -8.10 17.08
N LEU A 165 5.27 -9.38 17.40
CA LEU A 165 6.21 -10.31 16.79
C LEU A 165 5.51 -11.61 16.38
N ILE A 166 5.88 -12.13 15.21
CA ILE A 166 5.53 -13.49 14.80
C ILE A 166 6.62 -14.44 15.28
N GLN A 167 6.30 -15.30 16.24
CA GLN A 167 7.19 -16.37 16.71
C GLN A 167 6.87 -17.67 15.98
N HIS A 168 7.78 -18.13 15.12
CA HIS A 168 7.64 -19.40 14.42
C HIS A 168 7.89 -20.57 15.36
N LEU A 169 6.95 -21.50 15.42
CA LEU A 169 7.03 -22.71 16.26
C LEU A 169 7.54 -23.90 15.47
N ASN A 170 7.12 -23.98 14.21
CA ASN A 170 7.51 -24.99 13.25
C ASN A 170 7.35 -24.40 11.83
N GLY A 171 7.39 -25.24 10.79
CA GLY A 171 7.25 -24.79 9.40
C GLY A 171 5.85 -24.29 9.01
N ARG A 172 4.86 -24.32 9.91
CA ARG A 172 3.45 -23.98 9.63
C ARG A 172 2.83 -23.04 10.66
N GLU A 173 3.05 -23.30 11.94
CA GLU A 173 2.38 -22.63 13.05
C GLU A 173 3.28 -21.57 13.70
N TYR A 174 2.66 -20.46 14.09
CA TYR A 174 3.31 -19.38 14.81
C TYR A 174 2.39 -18.75 15.85
N TYR A 175 3.00 -18.14 16.87
CA TYR A 175 2.30 -17.25 17.79
C TYR A 175 2.50 -15.80 17.40
N VAL A 176 1.48 -14.98 17.65
CA VAL A 176 1.68 -13.53 17.75
C VAL A 176 2.03 -13.20 19.19
N ARG A 177 3.18 -12.56 19.39
CA ARG A 177 3.76 -12.23 20.70
C ARG A 177 3.84 -10.72 20.86
N LEU A 178 3.75 -10.26 22.11
CA LEU A 178 3.96 -8.88 22.47
C LEU A 178 5.28 -8.74 23.23
N TYR A 179 6.15 -7.84 22.77
CA TYR A 179 7.34 -7.40 23.50
C TYR A 179 7.06 -6.03 24.12
N ASP A 180 7.16 -5.96 25.45
CA ASP A 180 7.10 -4.73 26.24
C ASP A 180 8.44 -4.00 26.10
N VAL A 181 8.45 -2.91 25.32
CA VAL A 181 9.67 -2.17 24.99
C VAL A 181 10.20 -1.39 26.20
N ILE A 182 9.30 -0.88 27.06
CA ILE A 182 9.66 -0.16 28.28
C ILE A 182 10.27 -1.15 29.28
N GLY A 183 9.55 -2.23 29.57
CA GLY A 183 9.98 -3.28 30.50
C GLY A 183 11.14 -4.12 29.96
N GLY A 184 11.35 -4.12 28.65
CA GLY A 184 12.46 -4.80 28.00
C GLY A 184 12.34 -6.32 28.01
N ARG A 185 11.12 -6.84 27.87
CA ARG A 185 10.83 -8.27 28.00
C ARG A 185 9.73 -8.70 27.04
N LEU A 186 9.82 -9.96 26.60
CA LEU A 186 8.72 -10.62 25.90
C LEU A 186 7.63 -10.94 26.93
N ASP A 187 6.38 -10.58 26.65
CA ASP A 187 5.25 -10.99 27.48
C ASP A 187 5.13 -12.51 27.45
N GLU A 188 4.88 -13.13 28.60
CA GLU A 188 4.70 -14.58 28.70
C GLU A 188 3.43 -15.04 27.97
N ASN A 189 2.42 -14.17 27.92
CA ASN A 189 1.19 -14.42 27.19
C ASN A 189 1.36 -14.13 25.70
N ILE A 190 0.57 -14.84 24.91
CA ILE A 190 0.41 -14.55 23.49
C ILE A 190 -0.64 -13.46 23.29
N VAL A 191 -0.60 -12.82 22.12
CA VAL A 191 -1.72 -12.03 21.62
C VAL A 191 -2.84 -13.01 21.29
N VAL A 192 -3.96 -12.89 21.99
CA VAL A 192 -5.08 -13.86 21.88
C VAL A 192 -6.06 -13.41 20.82
N ASP A 193 -6.45 -14.35 19.95
CA ASP A 193 -7.61 -14.15 19.08
C ASP A 193 -8.90 -14.19 19.91
N LYS A 194 -9.65 -13.09 19.89
CA LYS A 194 -10.91 -12.96 20.61
C LYS A 194 -12.13 -13.47 19.83
N SER A 195 -11.95 -13.91 18.59
CA SER A 195 -13.02 -14.47 17.75
C SER A 195 -13.36 -15.92 18.11
N ASP A 196 -12.35 -16.78 18.24
CA ASP A 196 -12.51 -18.22 18.48
C ASP A 196 -11.66 -18.75 19.66
N GLY A 197 -10.76 -17.93 20.22
CA GLY A 197 -9.88 -18.29 21.32
C GLY A 197 -8.67 -19.15 20.91
N ASN A 198 -8.43 -19.31 19.60
CA ASN A 198 -7.28 -20.06 19.11
C ASN A 198 -5.98 -19.32 19.41
N GLN A 199 -4.92 -20.10 19.68
CA GLN A 199 -3.66 -19.59 20.19
C GLN A 199 -2.59 -19.51 19.10
N ALA A 200 -2.51 -20.52 18.23
CA ALA A 200 -1.59 -20.55 17.11
C ALA A 200 -2.28 -20.05 15.84
N MET A 201 -1.57 -19.22 15.10
CA MET A 201 -1.94 -18.82 13.75
C MET A 201 -1.19 -19.66 12.72
N VAL A 202 -1.82 -19.83 11.57
CA VAL A 202 -1.23 -20.46 10.38
C VAL A 202 -1.53 -19.60 9.16
N GLY A 203 -0.65 -19.65 8.16
CA GLY A 203 -0.84 -18.98 6.89
C GLY A 203 0.17 -17.89 6.60
N THR A 204 0.10 -17.35 5.40
CA THR A 204 1.05 -16.39 4.84
C THR A 204 0.39 -15.02 4.72
N ARG A 205 1.06 -13.99 5.25
CA ARG A 205 0.63 -12.59 5.09
C ARG A 205 0.85 -12.14 3.65
N LEU A 206 -0.22 -11.69 2.98
CA LEU A 206 -0.12 -11.09 1.65
C LEU A 206 0.20 -9.59 1.72
N SER A 207 -0.54 -8.87 2.56
CA SER A 207 -0.45 -7.43 2.73
C SER A 207 -1.05 -6.98 4.07
N GLY A 208 -0.97 -5.68 4.37
CA GLY A 208 -1.74 -5.09 5.47
C GLY A 208 -1.94 -3.59 5.32
N ILE A 209 -2.95 -3.07 6.01
CA ILE A 209 -3.34 -1.66 6.06
C ILE A 209 -3.62 -1.28 7.51
N ALA A 210 -2.98 -0.22 8.00
CA ALA A 210 -3.28 0.35 9.31
C ALA A 210 -4.43 1.36 9.21
N THR A 211 -5.18 1.52 10.30
CA THR A 211 -6.12 2.64 10.44
C THR A 211 -5.35 3.96 10.52
N ALA A 212 -5.98 5.06 10.09
CA ALA A 212 -5.32 6.36 10.04
C ALA A 212 -4.88 6.88 11.43
N ASP A 213 -5.59 6.49 12.48
CA ASP A 213 -5.22 6.75 13.88
C ASP A 213 -4.09 5.82 14.39
N GLY A 214 -3.78 4.76 13.65
CA GLY A 214 -2.75 3.78 13.98
C GLY A 214 -3.06 2.89 15.19
N HIS A 215 -4.33 2.76 15.58
CA HIS A 215 -4.75 1.88 16.67
C HIS A 215 -4.96 0.42 16.22
N MET A 216 -5.15 0.18 14.93
CA MET A 216 -5.39 -1.16 14.37
C MET A 216 -4.54 -1.40 13.12
N LEU A 217 -4.08 -2.64 12.95
CA LEU A 217 -3.48 -3.15 11.73
C LEU A 217 -4.33 -4.31 11.18
N PHE A 218 -4.81 -4.18 9.95
CA PHE A 218 -5.55 -5.22 9.24
C PHE A 218 -4.64 -5.88 8.23
N SER A 219 -4.28 -7.14 8.45
CA SER A 219 -3.40 -7.90 7.57
C SER A 219 -4.17 -9.03 6.88
N MET A 220 -4.02 -9.15 5.55
CA MET A 220 -4.63 -10.23 4.77
C MET A 220 -3.76 -11.48 4.84
N TYR A 221 -4.34 -12.59 5.29
CA TYR A 221 -3.68 -13.89 5.37
C TYR A 221 -4.39 -14.94 4.51
N VAL A 222 -3.58 -15.82 3.93
CA VAL A 222 -4.04 -16.99 3.19
C VAL A 222 -3.46 -18.25 3.79
N ARG A 223 -4.23 -19.33 3.80
CA ARG A 223 -3.83 -20.63 4.34
C ARG A 223 -3.73 -21.65 3.21
N GLU A 224 -2.96 -22.71 3.44
CA GLU A 224 -2.69 -23.73 2.42
C GLU A 224 -3.95 -24.53 2.05
N HIS A 225 -4.68 -25.00 3.07
CA HIS A 225 -5.87 -25.86 2.94
C HIS A 225 -7.07 -25.36 3.75
N GLU A 226 -7.06 -24.08 4.12
CA GLU A 226 -8.10 -23.47 4.95
C GLU A 226 -8.49 -22.11 4.38
N SER A 227 -9.65 -21.60 4.81
CA SER A 227 -10.16 -20.30 4.37
C SER A 227 -9.17 -19.16 4.62
N PRO A 228 -9.08 -18.15 3.75
CA PRO A 228 -8.33 -16.94 4.05
C PRO A 228 -9.00 -16.13 5.16
N PHE A 229 -8.27 -15.20 5.77
CA PHE A 229 -8.81 -14.36 6.83
C PHE A 229 -8.09 -13.01 6.90
N ILE A 230 -8.73 -12.02 7.52
CA ILE A 230 -8.07 -10.79 7.94
C ILE A 230 -7.68 -10.90 9.40
N HIS A 231 -6.41 -10.72 9.71
CA HIS A 231 -5.93 -10.52 11.07
C HIS A 231 -6.06 -9.03 11.44
N ALA A 232 -7.02 -8.70 12.30
CA ALA A 232 -7.23 -7.36 12.83
C ALA A 232 -6.53 -7.24 14.19
N LEU A 233 -5.28 -6.79 14.16
CA LEU A 233 -4.42 -6.63 15.34
C LEU A 233 -4.67 -5.27 16.01
N SER A 234 -4.95 -5.27 17.31
CA SER A 234 -4.92 -4.04 18.12
C SER A 234 -3.48 -3.64 18.41
N LEU A 235 -3.14 -2.38 18.17
CA LEU A 235 -1.85 -1.78 18.50
C LEU A 235 -1.87 -1.08 19.88
N ASP A 236 -2.98 -1.17 20.61
CA ASP A 236 -3.16 -0.64 21.96
C ASP A 236 -3.05 -1.72 23.05
N GLY A 237 -3.13 -2.99 22.68
CA GLY A 237 -3.10 -4.09 23.62
C GLY A 237 -2.83 -5.46 23.00
N PRO A 238 -2.79 -6.53 23.82
CA PRO A 238 -2.41 -7.88 23.40
C PRO A 238 -3.60 -8.69 22.87
N PHE A 239 -4.37 -8.14 21.93
CA PHE A 239 -5.49 -8.87 21.34
C PHE A 239 -5.64 -8.60 19.85
N ALA A 240 -6.22 -9.58 19.16
CA ALA A 240 -6.57 -9.49 17.76
C ALA A 240 -7.91 -10.18 17.47
N PHE A 241 -8.41 -10.01 16.26
CA PHE A 241 -9.57 -10.72 15.73
C PHE A 241 -9.22 -11.31 14.37
N CYS A 242 -9.33 -12.62 14.19
CA CYS A 242 -9.30 -13.21 12.86
C CYS A 242 -10.71 -13.20 12.27
N LEU A 243 -10.83 -12.56 11.11
CA LEU A 243 -12.08 -12.40 10.38
C LEU A 243 -12.04 -13.31 9.16
N ASP A 244 -12.64 -14.50 9.28
CA ASP A 244 -12.65 -15.49 8.19
C ASP A 244 -13.39 -14.96 6.95
N LEU A 245 -12.83 -15.28 5.79
CA LEU A 245 -13.35 -14.95 4.47
C LEU A 245 -13.61 -16.24 3.69
N PRO A 246 -14.56 -16.28 2.73
CA PRO A 246 -14.80 -17.49 1.96
C PRO A 246 -13.58 -17.88 1.12
N GLY A 247 -13.20 -19.16 1.19
CA GLY A 247 -12.14 -19.77 0.39
C GLY A 247 -11.73 -21.13 0.97
N SER A 248 -10.92 -21.90 0.24
CA SER A 248 -10.44 -23.22 0.70
C SER A 248 -8.92 -23.35 0.80
N GLY A 249 -8.19 -22.31 0.41
CA GLY A 249 -6.72 -22.26 0.53
C GLY A 249 -5.98 -22.39 -0.80
N TYR A 250 -4.73 -21.96 -0.80
CA TYR A 250 -3.96 -21.80 -2.03
C TYR A 250 -3.45 -23.10 -2.65
N ALA A 251 -3.42 -24.21 -1.91
CA ALA A 251 -3.08 -25.52 -2.46
C ALA A 251 -4.18 -26.06 -3.38
N ASP A 252 -5.45 -25.75 -3.08
CA ASP A 252 -6.58 -26.11 -3.93
C ASP A 252 -6.68 -25.19 -5.14
N SER A 253 -6.38 -23.90 -4.96
CA SER A 253 -6.41 -22.91 -6.03
C SER A 253 -5.45 -21.75 -5.79
N ALA A 254 -4.51 -21.56 -6.72
CA ALA A 254 -3.65 -20.37 -6.73
C ALA A 254 -4.42 -19.04 -6.81
N ALA A 255 -5.71 -19.06 -7.17
CA ALA A 255 -6.59 -17.89 -7.13
C ALA A 255 -6.73 -17.31 -5.71
N GLU A 256 -6.52 -18.12 -4.66
CA GLU A 256 -6.56 -17.63 -3.28
C GLU A 256 -5.40 -16.67 -2.96
N LEU A 257 -4.31 -16.63 -3.75
CA LEU A 257 -3.20 -15.68 -3.56
C LEU A 257 -3.48 -14.26 -4.08
N ARG A 258 -4.74 -13.95 -4.46
CA ARG A 258 -5.14 -12.70 -5.13
C ARG A 258 -6.03 -11.79 -4.29
N TRP A 259 -6.08 -12.01 -2.98
CA TRP A 259 -6.76 -11.10 -2.08
C TRP A 259 -6.02 -9.76 -2.01
N SER A 260 -6.79 -8.67 -2.07
CA SER A 260 -6.32 -7.31 -1.88
C SER A 260 -7.24 -6.57 -0.91
N LEU A 261 -6.67 -5.61 -0.19
CA LEU A 261 -7.39 -4.76 0.75
C LEU A 261 -7.48 -3.33 0.22
N ALA A 262 -8.60 -2.66 0.47
CA ALA A 262 -8.77 -1.23 0.23
C ALA A 262 -9.56 -0.61 1.40
N ILE A 263 -9.11 0.51 1.95
CA ILE A 263 -9.76 1.21 3.07
C ILE A 263 -10.44 2.49 2.59
N THR A 264 -11.63 2.80 3.10
CA THR A 264 -12.34 4.05 2.79
C THR A 264 -11.60 5.26 3.33
N GLY A 265 -11.81 6.43 2.70
CA GLY A 265 -11.13 7.66 3.11
C GLY A 265 -11.46 8.13 4.54
N ASP A 266 -12.61 7.73 5.07
CA ASP A 266 -13.01 7.96 6.47
C ASP A 266 -12.47 6.89 7.44
N GLY A 267 -11.80 5.85 6.93
CA GLY A 267 -11.25 4.75 7.72
C GLY A 267 -12.29 3.80 8.31
N SER A 268 -13.58 3.95 8.01
CA SER A 268 -14.65 3.18 8.68
C SER A 268 -14.84 1.77 8.11
N ARG A 269 -14.43 1.55 6.85
CA ARG A 269 -14.62 0.27 6.16
C ARG A 269 -13.37 -0.16 5.40
N ILE A 270 -13.14 -1.47 5.42
CA ILE A 270 -12.18 -2.15 4.56
C ILE A 270 -12.94 -3.06 3.60
N TYR A 271 -12.56 -3.05 2.34
CA TYR A 271 -12.97 -4.02 1.35
C TYR A 271 -11.84 -5.03 1.17
N ALA A 272 -12.14 -6.30 1.41
CA ALA A 272 -11.30 -7.41 0.99
C ALA A 272 -11.88 -7.97 -0.31
N ALA A 273 -11.12 -7.95 -1.39
CA ALA A 273 -11.58 -8.43 -2.67
C ALA A 273 -10.59 -9.40 -3.29
N ASN A 274 -11.13 -10.46 -3.88
CA ASN A 274 -10.39 -11.41 -4.68
C ASN A 274 -11.04 -11.49 -6.07
N PRO A 275 -10.49 -10.77 -7.06
CA PRO A 275 -11.00 -10.78 -8.43
C PRO A 275 -10.74 -12.11 -9.13
N ALA A 276 -9.87 -12.98 -8.60
CA ALA A 276 -9.67 -14.32 -9.13
C ALA A 276 -10.72 -15.31 -8.61
N THR A 277 -11.34 -15.13 -7.45
CA THR A 277 -12.45 -15.98 -6.97
C THR A 277 -13.83 -15.31 -7.11
N GLY A 278 -13.86 -14.03 -7.47
CA GLY A 278 -15.07 -13.22 -7.62
C GLY A 278 -15.73 -12.92 -6.27
N VAL A 279 -14.94 -12.83 -5.20
CA VAL A 279 -15.45 -12.58 -3.84
C VAL A 279 -15.07 -11.18 -3.38
N VAL A 280 -16.00 -10.51 -2.72
CA VAL A 280 -15.76 -9.26 -2.00
C VAL A 280 -16.42 -9.32 -0.63
N ALA A 281 -15.68 -8.95 0.40
CA ALA A 281 -16.16 -8.79 1.77
C ALA A 281 -15.98 -7.33 2.21
N VAL A 282 -16.96 -6.85 2.96
CA VAL A 282 -16.96 -5.52 3.59
C VAL A 282 -16.76 -5.71 5.09
N ILE A 283 -15.73 -5.07 5.62
CA ILE A 283 -15.29 -5.19 6.99
C ILE A 283 -15.47 -3.83 7.67
N SER A 284 -16.10 -3.82 8.84
CA SER A 284 -16.05 -2.67 9.75
C SER A 284 -14.70 -2.63 10.42
N THR A 285 -14.04 -1.48 10.43
CA THR A 285 -12.77 -1.31 11.15
C THR A 285 -12.95 -1.24 12.67
N GLY A 286 -14.19 -1.11 13.15
CA GLY A 286 -14.47 -1.18 14.58
C GLY A 286 -14.02 0.06 15.37
N ALA A 287 -14.00 1.26 14.77
CA ALA A 287 -13.55 2.49 15.45
C ALA A 287 -14.13 2.69 16.87
N ASN A 288 -15.35 2.21 17.15
CA ASN A 288 -15.96 2.19 18.49
C ASN A 288 -16.52 0.80 18.90
N SER A 289 -16.17 -0.27 18.19
CA SER A 289 -16.72 -1.61 18.38
C SER A 289 -15.73 -2.68 17.94
N VAL A 290 -16.04 -3.96 18.16
CA VAL A 290 -15.21 -5.04 17.61
C VAL A 290 -15.22 -4.99 16.07
N PRO A 291 -14.05 -5.09 15.39
CA PRO A 291 -13.99 -5.25 13.94
C PRO A 291 -14.75 -6.50 13.50
N SER A 292 -15.46 -6.44 12.38
CA SER A 292 -16.29 -7.56 11.93
C SER A 292 -16.57 -7.54 10.43
N VAL A 293 -16.83 -8.72 9.87
CA VAL A 293 -17.35 -8.85 8.50
C VAL A 293 -18.82 -8.43 8.50
N LEU A 294 -19.14 -7.35 7.79
CA LEU A 294 -20.49 -6.80 7.68
C LEU A 294 -21.30 -7.53 6.60
N ARG A 295 -20.68 -7.77 5.44
CA ARG A 295 -21.32 -8.42 4.30
C ARG A 295 -20.29 -9.03 3.37
N THR A 296 -20.64 -10.17 2.80
CA THR A 296 -19.88 -10.82 1.73
C THR A 296 -20.77 -11.03 0.52
N ALA A 297 -20.24 -10.78 -0.67
CA ALA A 297 -20.93 -10.99 -1.93
C ALA A 297 -20.00 -11.65 -2.95
N ARG A 298 -20.63 -12.27 -3.96
CA ARG A 298 -19.94 -12.68 -5.18
C ARG A 298 -20.29 -11.69 -6.29
N PHE A 299 -19.30 -11.39 -7.11
CA PHE A 299 -19.48 -10.56 -8.30
C PHE A 299 -19.06 -11.33 -9.55
N GLU A 300 -19.63 -10.94 -10.69
CA GLU A 300 -19.30 -11.54 -11.97
C GLU A 300 -17.81 -11.33 -12.28
N ARG A 301 -17.09 -12.45 -12.44
CA ARG A 301 -15.66 -12.46 -12.73
C ARG A 301 -15.44 -12.70 -14.21
N ALA A 302 -14.65 -11.84 -14.84
CA ALA A 302 -14.10 -12.13 -16.16
C ALA A 302 -13.08 -13.29 -16.05
N ILE A 303 -13.29 -14.36 -16.82
CA ILE A 303 -12.47 -15.57 -16.78
C ILE A 303 -11.20 -15.38 -17.63
N SER A 304 -10.02 -15.56 -17.05
CA SER A 304 -8.74 -15.65 -17.78
C SER A 304 -8.14 -17.05 -17.61
N PRO A 305 -7.91 -17.81 -18.69
CA PRO A 305 -7.42 -19.20 -18.62
C PRO A 305 -5.95 -19.32 -18.19
N ASN A 306 -5.20 -18.22 -18.07
CA ASN A 306 -3.77 -18.22 -17.72
C ASN A 306 -3.44 -17.33 -16.50
N ALA A 307 -4.34 -17.23 -15.52
CA ALA A 307 -4.11 -16.50 -14.28
C ALA A 307 -3.03 -17.18 -13.40
N LYS A 308 -1.76 -17.04 -13.79
CA LYS A 308 -0.59 -17.41 -12.98
C LYS A 308 0.01 -16.11 -12.44
N GLY A 309 0.16 -16.02 -11.13
CA GLY A 309 0.78 -14.87 -10.46
C GLY A 309 0.05 -14.52 -9.17
N SER A 310 0.80 -14.08 -8.16
CA SER A 310 0.29 -13.40 -6.97
C SER A 310 0.13 -11.91 -7.29
N GLY A 311 -0.90 -11.27 -6.72
CA GLY A 311 -1.14 -9.84 -6.89
C GLY A 311 -1.40 -9.25 -5.51
N ALA A 312 -0.59 -8.27 -5.11
CA ALA A 312 -0.75 -7.55 -3.86
C ALA A 312 -1.17 -6.11 -4.16
N ASN A 313 -2.11 -5.56 -3.38
CA ASN A 313 -2.59 -4.19 -3.50
C ASN A 313 -3.20 -3.86 -4.87
N ALA A 314 -3.99 -4.80 -5.41
CA ALA A 314 -4.76 -4.61 -6.63
C ALA A 314 -6.19 -4.12 -6.33
N ALA A 315 -6.38 -3.33 -5.27
CA ALA A 315 -7.68 -2.75 -4.92
C ALA A 315 -7.55 -1.32 -4.39
N VAL A 316 -8.47 -0.45 -4.79
CA VAL A 316 -8.64 0.91 -4.27
C VAL A 316 -10.12 1.23 -4.14
N VAL A 317 -10.47 2.16 -3.26
CA VAL A 317 -11.84 2.69 -3.14
C VAL A 317 -11.83 4.18 -3.44
N SER A 318 -12.86 4.64 -4.16
CA SER A 318 -13.05 6.05 -4.47
C SER A 318 -13.16 6.89 -3.19
N ARG A 319 -12.86 8.18 -3.30
CA ARG A 319 -12.87 9.11 -2.14
C ARG A 319 -14.21 9.20 -1.43
N ASP A 320 -15.29 9.15 -2.19
CA ASP A 320 -16.67 9.14 -1.68
C ASP A 320 -17.08 7.78 -1.09
N GLY A 321 -16.27 6.74 -1.26
CA GLY A 321 -16.56 5.40 -0.79
C GLY A 321 -17.59 4.64 -1.62
N GLU A 322 -18.05 5.19 -2.75
CA GLU A 322 -19.15 4.60 -3.55
C GLU A 322 -18.67 3.56 -4.57
N THR A 323 -17.39 3.57 -4.93
CA THR A 323 -16.83 2.69 -5.95
C THR A 323 -15.56 1.98 -5.44
N LEU A 324 -15.61 0.66 -5.40
CA LEU A 324 -14.44 -0.20 -5.24
C LEU A 324 -13.91 -0.56 -6.63
N VAL A 325 -12.60 -0.44 -6.84
CA VAL A 325 -11.94 -0.83 -8.08
C VAL A 325 -10.93 -1.92 -7.78
N VAL A 326 -10.99 -3.01 -8.54
CA VAL A 326 -10.11 -4.19 -8.35
C VAL A 326 -9.45 -4.58 -9.66
N GLY A 327 -8.13 -4.73 -9.63
CA GLY A 327 -7.30 -5.27 -10.73
C GLY A 327 -7.08 -6.77 -10.58
N GLY A 328 -7.04 -7.50 -11.69
CA GLY A 328 -6.78 -8.93 -11.67
C GLY A 328 -6.34 -9.49 -13.02
N ALA A 329 -6.41 -10.80 -13.16
CA ALA A 329 -5.96 -11.53 -14.36
C ALA A 329 -6.78 -11.24 -15.65
N SER A 330 -7.82 -10.42 -15.56
CA SER A 330 -8.75 -10.14 -16.66
C SER A 330 -8.99 -8.64 -16.85
N GLY A 331 -8.09 -7.79 -16.35
CA GLY A 331 -8.20 -6.33 -16.39
C GLY A 331 -8.60 -5.73 -15.04
N VAL A 332 -9.41 -4.67 -15.11
CA VAL A 332 -9.86 -3.89 -13.95
C VAL A 332 -11.38 -3.86 -13.91
N THR A 333 -11.96 -3.99 -12.71
CA THR A 333 -13.40 -4.04 -12.46
C THR A 333 -13.81 -2.97 -11.47
N TRP A 334 -14.85 -2.21 -11.81
CA TRP A 334 -15.50 -1.22 -10.94
C TRP A 334 -16.74 -1.86 -10.32
N ILE A 335 -16.83 -1.80 -9.00
CA ILE A 335 -17.87 -2.42 -8.19
C ILE A 335 -18.55 -1.32 -7.37
N ASP A 336 -19.87 -1.26 -7.45
CA ASP A 336 -20.66 -0.41 -6.55
C ASP A 336 -20.55 -0.91 -5.12
N THR A 337 -20.16 -0.07 -4.17
CA THR A 337 -19.99 -0.54 -2.79
C THR A 337 -21.31 -0.82 -2.08
N SER A 338 -22.41 -0.18 -2.49
CA SER A 338 -23.72 -0.35 -1.87
C SER A 338 -24.38 -1.70 -2.19
N SER A 339 -24.28 -2.15 -3.45
CA SER A 339 -24.88 -3.38 -3.98
C SER A 339 -23.88 -4.51 -4.23
N LEU A 340 -22.58 -4.19 -4.26
CA LEU A 340 -21.47 -5.09 -4.66
C LEU A 340 -21.65 -5.69 -6.06
N GLN A 341 -22.37 -4.97 -6.92
CA GLN A 341 -22.53 -5.32 -8.33
C GLN A 341 -21.47 -4.62 -9.18
N VAL A 342 -21.05 -5.31 -10.24
CA VAL A 342 -20.13 -4.73 -11.21
C VAL A 342 -20.84 -3.64 -12.01
N ARG A 343 -20.17 -2.50 -12.18
CA ARG A 343 -20.63 -1.36 -12.98
C ARG A 343 -19.89 -1.22 -14.30
N ALA A 344 -18.60 -1.56 -14.31
CA ALA A 344 -17.77 -1.42 -15.49
C ALA A 344 -16.56 -2.36 -15.44
N HIS A 345 -16.01 -2.64 -16.62
CA HIS A 345 -14.75 -3.33 -16.80
C HIS A 345 -13.88 -2.55 -17.80
N ALA A 346 -12.56 -2.55 -17.56
CA ALA A 346 -11.58 -1.99 -18.47
C ALA A 346 -10.36 -2.92 -18.59
N LEU A 347 -9.50 -2.65 -19.57
CA LEU A 347 -8.27 -3.40 -19.82
C LEU A 347 -8.47 -4.91 -20.01
N THR A 348 -9.51 -5.32 -20.72
CA THR A 348 -9.72 -6.73 -21.09
C THR A 348 -8.45 -7.32 -21.70
N GLY A 349 -8.00 -8.46 -21.15
CA GLY A 349 -6.77 -9.14 -21.58
C GLY A 349 -5.49 -8.68 -20.88
N TRP A 350 -5.54 -7.67 -20.01
CA TRP A 350 -4.42 -7.33 -19.13
C TRP A 350 -4.44 -8.19 -17.88
N HIS A 351 -3.26 -8.54 -17.38
CA HIS A 351 -3.09 -9.07 -16.04
C HIS A 351 -2.60 -7.92 -15.17
N VAL A 352 -3.45 -7.44 -14.26
CA VAL A 352 -3.14 -6.29 -13.41
C VAL A 352 -2.62 -6.77 -12.05
N SER A 353 -1.43 -6.32 -11.68
CA SER A 353 -0.75 -6.63 -10.42
C SER A 353 -1.07 -5.63 -9.32
N SER A 354 -1.23 -4.35 -9.67
CA SER A 354 -1.42 -3.25 -8.72
C SER A 354 -2.22 -2.10 -9.33
N VAL A 355 -2.93 -1.36 -8.49
CA VAL A 355 -3.67 -0.15 -8.89
C VAL A 355 -3.48 0.98 -7.87
N GLY A 356 -3.59 2.23 -8.31
CA GLY A 356 -3.46 3.41 -7.46
C GLY A 356 -4.29 4.58 -7.99
N LEU A 357 -4.86 5.37 -7.07
CA LEU A 357 -5.62 6.57 -7.44
C LEU A 357 -4.72 7.80 -7.42
N SER A 358 -4.91 8.65 -8.42
CA SER A 358 -4.42 10.04 -8.42
C SER A 358 -4.86 10.80 -7.15
N PRO A 359 -4.08 11.80 -6.68
CA PRO A 359 -4.42 12.56 -5.49
C PRO A 359 -5.71 13.36 -5.59
N ASN A 360 -6.33 13.54 -6.75
CA ASN A 360 -7.67 14.13 -6.89
C ASN A 360 -8.78 13.06 -7.02
N GLY A 361 -8.41 11.78 -7.19
CA GLY A 361 -9.32 10.64 -7.33
C GLY A 361 -9.99 10.53 -8.70
N GLN A 362 -9.58 11.35 -9.69
CA GLN A 362 -10.18 11.39 -11.01
C GLN A 362 -9.59 10.34 -11.95
N ASN A 363 -8.31 10.02 -11.76
CA ASN A 363 -7.60 9.02 -12.53
C ASN A 363 -7.20 7.82 -11.65
N LEU A 364 -7.30 6.63 -12.24
CA LEU A 364 -6.75 5.38 -11.78
C LEU A 364 -5.54 5.03 -12.64
N TYR A 365 -4.46 4.62 -12.00
CA TYR A 365 -3.33 3.98 -12.66
C TYR A 365 -3.37 2.48 -12.38
N ALA A 366 -3.30 1.67 -13.43
CA ALA A 366 -3.24 0.22 -13.35
C ALA A 366 -1.89 -0.27 -13.90
N VAL A 367 -1.19 -1.07 -13.11
CA VAL A 367 0.09 -1.68 -13.45
C VAL A 367 -0.14 -3.13 -13.88
N GLY A 368 0.30 -3.47 -15.08
CA GLY A 368 0.28 -4.83 -15.59
C GLY A 368 1.42 -5.66 -15.00
N ASP A 369 1.27 -6.99 -14.95
CA ASP A 369 2.35 -7.92 -14.54
C ASP A 369 3.59 -7.78 -15.46
N ASP A 370 3.42 -7.25 -16.67
CA ASP A 370 4.47 -6.99 -17.66
C ASP A 370 5.13 -5.60 -17.54
N GLY A 371 4.82 -4.85 -16.48
CA GLY A 371 5.38 -3.52 -16.22
C GLY A 371 4.73 -2.38 -17.01
N ARG A 372 3.80 -2.66 -17.92
CA ARG A 372 3.05 -1.60 -18.61
C ARG A 372 2.05 -0.94 -17.66
N ILE A 373 1.82 0.35 -17.87
CA ILE A 373 0.91 1.16 -17.07
C ILE A 373 -0.20 1.71 -17.96
N ALA A 374 -1.42 1.72 -17.44
CA ALA A 374 -2.56 2.39 -18.05
C ALA A 374 -3.12 3.46 -17.11
N GLU A 375 -3.46 4.61 -17.68
CA GLU A 375 -4.25 5.65 -17.02
C GLU A 375 -5.71 5.52 -17.44
N ILE A 376 -6.61 5.55 -16.47
CA ILE A 376 -8.04 5.28 -16.65
C ILE A 376 -8.85 6.32 -15.89
N SER A 377 -9.84 6.91 -16.56
CA SER A 377 -10.81 7.80 -15.92
C SER A 377 -11.68 7.03 -14.92
N MET A 378 -11.76 7.51 -13.69
CA MET A 378 -12.64 6.94 -12.67
C MET A 378 -14.14 7.19 -12.92
N ALA A 379 -14.47 8.19 -13.75
CA ALA A 379 -15.86 8.58 -14.01
C ALA A 379 -16.59 7.62 -14.95
N ASP A 380 -15.89 7.08 -15.95
CA ASP A 380 -16.49 6.30 -17.05
C ASP A 380 -15.65 5.07 -17.44
N ALA A 381 -14.60 4.74 -16.69
CA ALA A 381 -13.66 3.65 -16.95
C ALA A 381 -12.96 3.74 -18.33
N ALA A 382 -12.94 4.92 -18.94
CA ALA A 382 -12.26 5.14 -20.22
C ALA A 382 -10.73 5.11 -20.02
N VAL A 383 -10.04 4.26 -20.79
CA VAL A 383 -8.58 4.21 -20.82
C VAL A 383 -8.07 5.43 -21.59
N THR A 384 -7.39 6.36 -20.90
CA THR A 384 -6.88 7.61 -21.48
C THR A 384 -5.46 7.47 -22.01
N SER A 385 -4.65 6.62 -21.39
CA SER A 385 -3.26 6.37 -21.81
C SER A 385 -2.84 4.93 -21.53
N ARG A 386 -1.86 4.44 -22.31
CA ARG A 386 -1.13 3.19 -22.09
C ARG A 386 0.32 3.42 -22.44
N PHE A 387 1.23 3.04 -21.55
CA PHE A 387 2.65 3.26 -21.74
C PHE A 387 3.50 2.20 -21.03
N ASP A 388 4.76 2.12 -21.42
CA ASP A 388 5.76 1.23 -20.82
C ASP A 388 6.93 2.11 -20.33
N PRO A 389 7.10 2.27 -19.01
CA PRO A 389 8.20 3.05 -18.45
C PRO A 389 9.55 2.31 -18.52
N SER A 390 9.55 1.01 -18.85
CA SER A 390 10.70 0.10 -18.81
C SER A 390 11.44 0.18 -17.47
N ALA A 391 10.67 0.26 -16.37
CA ALA A 391 11.18 0.48 -15.03
C ALA A 391 11.78 -0.80 -14.40
N GLY A 392 11.25 -1.97 -14.76
CA GLY A 392 11.61 -3.28 -14.21
C GLY A 392 10.37 -4.17 -14.06
N GLU A 393 10.53 -5.29 -13.37
CA GLU A 393 9.41 -6.17 -13.02
C GLU A 393 8.62 -5.56 -11.85
N PRO A 394 7.31 -5.29 -11.99
CA PRO A 394 6.56 -4.57 -10.98
C PRO A 394 6.31 -5.40 -9.73
N LEU A 395 6.50 -4.77 -8.56
CA LEU A 395 6.13 -5.33 -7.27
C LEU A 395 4.83 -4.66 -6.78
N ALA A 396 4.81 -3.33 -6.69
CA ALA A 396 3.63 -2.58 -6.25
C ALA A 396 3.68 -1.12 -6.71
N LEU A 397 2.53 -0.56 -7.06
CA LEU A 397 2.35 0.90 -7.13
C LEU A 397 2.14 1.42 -5.70
N MET A 398 3.19 1.99 -5.11
CA MET A 398 3.19 2.39 -3.70
C MET A 398 2.47 3.72 -3.47
N ARG A 399 2.53 4.64 -4.44
CA ARG A 399 1.87 5.95 -4.39
C ARG A 399 1.68 6.56 -5.77
N VAL A 400 0.63 7.35 -5.91
CA VAL A 400 0.48 8.35 -6.96
C VAL A 400 0.47 9.73 -6.31
N ALA A 401 1.27 10.66 -6.82
CA ALA A 401 1.40 12.03 -6.30
C ALA A 401 1.26 13.06 -7.43
N VAL A 402 1.02 14.33 -7.09
CA VAL A 402 1.01 15.40 -8.09
C VAL A 402 2.45 15.70 -8.51
N SER A 403 2.70 15.89 -9.81
CA SER A 403 4.01 16.33 -10.33
C SER A 403 4.44 17.73 -9.90
#